data_AF-A0A9D1CSP3-F1
#
_entry.id   AF-A0A9D1CSP3-F1
#
_cell.length_a   1.000
_cell.length_b   1.000
_cell.length_c   1.000
_cell.angle_alpha   90.00
_cell.angle_beta   90.00
_cell.angle_gamma   90.00
#
_symmetry.space_group_name_H-M   'P 1'
#
loop_
_entity.id
_entity.type
_entity.pdbx_description
1 polymer ?
#
loop_
_entity_poly.entity_id
_entity_poly.type
_entity_poly.pdbx_seq_one_letter_code
_entity_poly.pdbx_strand_id
1 'polypeptide(L)'
;MTVNYDPGVDYSALIAQEAAKGVNANRPLLAAYETARNAKIAGEGLNYAQTHVYTQEAGRPRHYYTATDQSGYIGELYDAARSRALSALEGAYDAQIAALDSEAAALPAAYRAAKNAAAGDAAVERRNMDESFAAAGLNSGAAGQARLAISTELLGSLSALDAEKAARAADISARRTAAMSEYRSAIASAIAQNETERARALYEEAVRVDESYREAEQEMELQESYLAVLPEITAAVSAPAVRSGGGGMARASQPARSTSAAQAVRTPGGGGGRRFDAIM
;
A
#
# COMPACT_ATOMS: atom_id res chain seq x y z
N MET A 1 32.46 -38.92 45.89
CA MET A 1 31.77 -37.73 45.38
C MET A 1 31.42 -38.00 43.93
N THR A 2 30.16 -37.83 43.52
CA THR A 2 29.79 -37.82 42.10
C THR A 2 30.38 -36.56 41.47
N VAL A 3 31.26 -36.72 40.50
CA VAL A 3 31.79 -35.60 39.71
C VAL A 3 30.75 -35.23 38.65
N ASN A 4 30.33 -33.96 38.64
CA ASN A 4 29.36 -33.44 37.67
C ASN A 4 30.09 -32.92 36.41
N TYR A 5 31.02 -33.71 35.86
CA TYR A 5 31.75 -33.46 34.62
C TYR A 5 32.52 -34.73 34.19
N ASP A 6 32.83 -34.85 32.89
CA ASP A 6 33.73 -35.86 32.35
C ASP A 6 35.18 -35.30 32.26
N PRO A 7 36.17 -35.89 32.97
CA PRO A 7 37.58 -35.45 32.91
C PRO A 7 38.21 -35.58 31.51
N GLY A 8 37.70 -36.45 30.65
CA GLY A 8 38.21 -36.66 29.29
C GLY A 8 37.76 -35.63 28.26
N VAL A 9 36.78 -34.79 28.59
CA VAL A 9 36.15 -33.85 27.64
C VAL A 9 36.77 -32.45 27.74
N ASP A 10 37.05 -31.83 26.58
CA ASP A 10 37.34 -30.41 26.47
C ASP A 10 36.06 -29.61 26.19
N TYR A 11 35.40 -29.21 27.28
CA TYR A 11 34.21 -28.37 27.23
C TYR A 11 34.47 -26.98 26.62
N SER A 12 35.71 -26.48 26.61
CA SER A 12 36.03 -25.18 26.00
C SER A 12 35.94 -25.24 24.47
N ALA A 13 36.40 -26.34 23.86
CA ALA A 13 36.26 -26.60 22.43
C ALA A 13 34.79 -26.80 22.02
N LEU A 14 33.98 -27.49 22.83
CA LEU A 14 32.55 -27.69 22.57
C LEU A 14 31.76 -26.37 22.66
N ILE A 15 32.08 -25.49 23.62
CA ILE A 15 31.52 -24.13 23.69
C ILE A 15 31.85 -23.35 22.42
N ALA A 16 33.12 -23.37 21.97
CA ALA A 16 33.52 -22.65 20.76
C ALA A 16 32.81 -23.19 19.50
N GLN A 17 32.64 -24.51 19.38
CA GLN A 17 31.94 -25.15 18.26
C GLN A 17 30.45 -24.80 18.23
N GLU A 18 29.77 -24.81 19.37
CA GLU A 18 28.34 -24.50 19.44
C GLU A 18 28.10 -23.00 19.25
N ALA A 19 28.92 -22.13 19.88
CA ALA A 19 28.82 -20.67 19.73
C ALA A 19 29.10 -20.19 18.30
N ALA A 20 29.94 -20.91 17.54
CA ALA A 20 30.20 -20.61 16.13
C ALA A 20 28.96 -20.73 15.22
N LYS A 21 27.86 -21.37 15.68
CA LYS A 21 26.57 -21.41 14.97
C LYS A 21 25.76 -20.10 15.10
N GLY A 22 26.21 -19.15 15.92
CA GLY A 22 25.62 -17.82 16.06
C GLY A 22 24.14 -17.86 16.45
N VAL A 23 23.27 -17.30 15.61
CA VAL A 23 21.81 -17.23 15.84
C VAL A 23 21.18 -18.61 16.07
N ASN A 24 21.76 -19.66 15.48
CA ASN A 24 21.30 -21.05 15.52
C ASN A 24 22.00 -21.91 16.59
N ALA A 25 22.80 -21.31 17.49
CA ALA A 25 23.46 -22.02 18.57
C ALA A 25 22.46 -22.49 19.65
N ASN A 26 22.60 -23.73 20.12
CA ASN A 26 21.78 -24.27 21.20
C ASN A 26 22.20 -23.66 22.55
N ARG A 27 21.47 -22.63 23.02
CA ARG A 27 21.77 -21.91 24.27
C ARG A 27 21.74 -22.82 25.51
N PRO A 28 20.76 -23.73 25.71
CA PRO A 28 20.83 -24.71 26.79
C PRO A 28 22.08 -25.58 26.79
N LEU A 29 22.53 -26.02 25.61
CA LEU A 29 23.73 -26.84 25.45
C LEU A 29 25.02 -26.05 25.76
N LEU A 30 25.09 -24.78 25.33
CA LEU A 30 26.16 -23.85 25.70
C LEU A 30 26.25 -23.62 27.21
N ALA A 31 25.11 -23.37 27.87
CA ALA A 31 25.04 -23.19 29.32
C ALA A 31 25.41 -24.47 30.09
N ALA A 32 25.02 -25.64 29.58
CA ALA A 32 25.43 -26.94 30.14
C ALA A 32 26.94 -27.19 30.00
N TYR A 33 27.53 -26.91 28.83
CA TYR A 33 28.98 -27.02 28.63
C TYR A 33 29.76 -26.03 29.51
N GLU A 34 29.28 -24.78 29.67
CA GLU A 34 29.88 -23.81 30.59
C GLU A 34 29.82 -24.29 32.05
N THR A 35 28.69 -24.85 32.47
CA THR A 35 28.52 -25.42 33.81
C THR A 35 29.48 -26.59 34.06
N ALA A 36 29.58 -27.54 33.13
CA ALA A 36 30.50 -28.67 33.22
C ALA A 36 31.98 -28.23 33.18
N ARG A 37 32.32 -27.22 32.36
CA ARG A 37 33.66 -26.59 32.33
C ARG A 37 34.03 -26.01 33.70
N ASN A 38 33.13 -25.24 34.32
CA ASN A 38 33.36 -24.64 35.64
C ASN A 38 33.50 -25.69 36.74
N ALA A 39 32.68 -26.75 36.69
CA ALA A 39 32.75 -27.88 37.60
C ALA A 39 34.10 -28.63 37.48
N LYS A 40 34.60 -28.82 36.25
CA LYS A 40 35.92 -29.40 35.98
C LYS A 40 37.05 -28.54 36.54
N ILE A 41 37.03 -27.22 36.29
CA ILE A 41 38.03 -26.27 36.82
C ILE A 41 38.11 -26.35 38.34
N ALA A 42 36.96 -26.38 39.04
CA ALA A 42 36.92 -26.48 40.49
C ALA A 42 37.32 -27.88 41.01
N GLY A 43 36.89 -28.96 40.36
CA GLY A 43 37.14 -30.34 40.77
C GLY A 43 38.57 -30.82 40.53
N GLU A 44 39.23 -30.34 39.47
CA GLU A 44 40.63 -30.63 39.15
C GLU A 44 41.62 -29.58 39.70
N GLY A 45 41.12 -28.52 40.35
CA GLY A 45 41.96 -27.46 40.94
C GLY A 45 42.74 -26.64 39.90
N LEU A 46 42.19 -26.47 38.69
CA LEU A 46 42.88 -25.83 37.58
C LEU A 46 42.95 -24.31 37.78
N ASN A 47 44.08 -23.70 37.44
CA ASN A 47 44.29 -22.26 37.52
C ASN A 47 43.66 -21.51 36.33
N TYR A 48 42.36 -21.68 36.14
CA TYR A 48 41.55 -21.00 35.11
C TYR A 48 40.37 -20.27 35.75
N ALA A 49 39.96 -19.14 35.16
CA ALA A 49 38.75 -18.45 35.59
C ALA A 49 37.48 -19.20 35.15
N GLN A 50 36.54 -19.34 36.09
CA GLN A 50 35.17 -19.75 35.80
C GLN A 50 34.43 -18.63 35.04
N THR A 51 33.51 -19.00 34.15
CA THR A 51 32.74 -18.05 33.33
C THR A 51 31.24 -18.31 33.48
N HIS A 52 30.41 -17.27 33.38
CA HIS A 52 28.96 -17.38 33.52
C HIS A 52 28.20 -16.68 32.39
N VAL A 53 28.78 -16.66 31.18
CA VAL A 53 28.24 -15.92 30.03
C VAL A 53 26.97 -16.60 29.55
N TYR A 54 27.08 -17.87 29.15
CA TYR A 54 25.97 -18.63 28.56
C TYR A 54 24.92 -19.01 29.61
N THR A 55 25.34 -19.27 30.85
CA THR A 55 24.44 -19.53 31.98
C THR A 55 23.62 -18.32 32.40
N GLN A 56 24.16 -17.09 32.35
CA GLN A 56 23.36 -15.87 32.57
C GLN A 56 22.51 -15.50 31.34
N GLU A 57 22.97 -15.83 30.14
CA GLU A 57 22.24 -15.57 28.91
C GLU A 57 21.05 -16.51 28.69
N ALA A 58 21.10 -17.75 29.17
CA ALA A 58 20.02 -18.73 28.99
C ALA A 58 18.67 -18.27 29.59
N GLY A 59 18.69 -17.40 30.60
CA GLY A 59 17.51 -16.75 31.19
C GLY A 59 17.24 -15.32 30.72
N ARG A 60 17.88 -14.86 29.63
CA ARG A 60 17.64 -13.52 29.05
C ARG A 60 16.90 -13.64 27.71
N PRO A 61 15.74 -12.97 27.54
CA PRO A 61 15.03 -12.94 26.26
C PRO A 61 15.88 -12.23 25.18
N ARG A 62 15.59 -12.51 23.90
CA ARG A 62 16.16 -11.70 22.80
C ARG A 62 15.48 -10.34 22.86
N HIS A 63 16.26 -9.28 23.10
CA HIS A 63 15.73 -7.92 23.33
C HIS A 63 15.13 -7.25 22.07
N TYR A 64 13.98 -7.72 21.58
CA TYR A 64 13.07 -7.06 20.62
C TYR A 64 11.66 -7.69 20.80
N TYR A 65 10.50 -7.02 20.75
CA TYR A 65 10.17 -5.60 20.64
C TYR A 65 9.03 -5.23 21.62
N THR A 66 8.77 -3.94 21.82
CA THR A 66 7.38 -3.44 21.92
C THR A 66 7.10 -2.66 20.63
N ALA A 67 6.25 -3.16 19.75
CA ALA A 67 5.81 -2.39 18.60
C ALA A 67 5.14 -1.10 19.09
N THR A 68 5.77 0.06 18.87
CA THR A 68 5.13 1.34 19.16
C THR A 68 3.95 1.48 18.21
N ASP A 69 2.75 1.63 18.77
CA ASP A 69 1.51 1.84 18.03
C ASP A 69 1.60 3.12 17.19
N GLN A 70 1.49 2.99 15.87
CA GLN A 70 1.56 4.10 14.92
C GLN A 70 0.18 4.65 14.55
N SER A 71 -0.92 4.15 15.15
CA SER A 71 -2.29 4.57 14.86
C SER A 71 -2.52 6.09 14.94
N GLY A 72 -1.83 6.79 15.86
CA GLY A 72 -1.86 8.25 15.95
C GLY A 72 -1.29 8.93 14.70
N TYR A 73 -0.10 8.50 14.27
CA TYR A 73 0.56 9.01 13.06
C TYR A 73 -0.20 8.67 11.78
N ILE A 74 -0.77 7.46 11.70
CA ILE A 74 -1.68 7.06 10.61
C ILE A 74 -2.90 8.00 10.58
N GLY A 75 -3.49 8.31 11.73
CA GLY A 75 -4.58 9.28 11.85
C GLY A 75 -4.23 10.65 11.29
N GLU A 76 -3.15 11.26 11.77
CA GLU A 76 -2.66 12.57 11.31
C GLU A 76 -2.37 12.60 9.80
N LEU A 77 -1.79 11.53 9.25
CA LEU A 77 -1.49 11.42 7.83
C LEU A 77 -2.76 11.42 6.96
N TYR A 78 -3.77 10.63 7.34
CA TYR A 78 -5.03 10.58 6.60
C TYR A 78 -5.86 11.85 6.78
N ASP A 79 -5.84 12.49 7.96
CA ASP A 79 -6.49 13.78 8.20
C ASP A 79 -5.83 14.90 7.35
N ALA A 80 -4.49 14.93 7.27
CA ALA A 80 -3.77 15.86 6.40
C ALA A 80 -4.04 15.60 4.89
N ALA A 81 -4.14 14.34 4.49
CA ALA A 81 -4.50 13.95 3.12
C ALA A 81 -5.93 14.40 2.76
N ARG A 82 -6.89 14.23 3.68
CA ARG A 82 -8.27 14.71 3.55
C ARG A 82 -8.32 16.22 3.36
N SER A 83 -7.63 16.99 4.21
CA SER A 83 -7.59 18.45 4.07
C SER A 83 -7.03 18.90 2.72
N ARG A 84 -5.94 18.28 2.25
CA ARG A 84 -5.36 18.58 0.93
C ARG A 84 -6.32 18.27 -0.21
N ALA A 85 -7.00 17.12 -0.17
CA ALA A 85 -7.98 16.74 -1.18
C ALA A 85 -9.17 17.71 -1.21
N LEU A 86 -9.69 18.11 -0.04
CA LEU A 86 -10.79 19.08 0.05
C LEU A 86 -10.38 20.46 -0.49
N SER A 87 -9.22 21.00 -0.11
CA SER A 87 -8.74 22.29 -0.65
C SER A 87 -8.45 22.25 -2.16
N ALA A 88 -8.04 21.09 -2.70
CA ALA A 88 -7.88 20.92 -4.14
C ALA A 88 -9.23 20.92 -4.88
N LEU A 89 -10.26 20.28 -4.31
CA LEU A 89 -11.63 20.31 -4.84
C LEU A 89 -12.24 21.71 -4.76
N GLU A 90 -12.02 22.42 -3.65
CA GLU A 90 -12.47 23.81 -3.44
C GLU A 90 -11.84 24.75 -4.47
N GLY A 91 -10.51 24.72 -4.63
CA GLY A 91 -9.81 25.53 -5.64
C GLY A 91 -10.21 25.20 -7.08
N ALA A 92 -10.53 23.93 -7.39
CA ALA A 92 -11.06 23.54 -8.70
C ALA A 92 -12.47 24.08 -8.94
N TYR A 93 -13.35 24.01 -7.93
CA TYR A 93 -14.69 24.60 -7.97
C TYR A 93 -14.63 26.12 -8.16
N ASP A 94 -13.83 26.82 -7.36
CA ASP A 94 -13.68 28.28 -7.44
C ASP A 94 -13.15 28.73 -8.81
N ALA A 95 -12.18 28.01 -9.38
CA ALA A 95 -11.68 28.28 -10.73
C ALA A 95 -12.77 28.07 -11.81
N GLN A 96 -13.61 27.04 -11.66
CA GLN A 96 -14.73 26.78 -12.58
C GLN A 96 -15.81 27.87 -12.48
N ILE A 97 -16.14 28.34 -11.27
CA ILE A 97 -17.09 29.45 -11.07
C ILE A 97 -16.51 30.77 -11.61
N ALA A 98 -15.25 31.09 -11.33
CA ALA A 98 -14.61 32.29 -11.86
C ALA A 98 -14.61 32.33 -13.41
N ALA A 99 -14.42 31.17 -14.06
CA ALA A 99 -14.54 31.06 -15.51
C ALA A 99 -15.97 31.35 -16.01
N LEU A 100 -16.99 30.73 -15.41
CA LEU A 100 -18.41 30.97 -15.74
C LEU A 100 -18.83 32.43 -15.50
N ASP A 101 -18.29 33.07 -14.46
CA ASP A 101 -18.57 34.47 -14.12
C ASP A 101 -17.93 35.42 -15.14
N SER A 102 -16.73 35.10 -15.63
CA SER A 102 -16.09 35.84 -16.72
C SER A 102 -16.87 35.71 -18.04
N GLU A 103 -17.40 34.51 -18.35
CA GLU A 103 -18.25 34.26 -19.53
C GLU A 103 -19.55 35.08 -19.43
N ALA A 104 -20.22 35.06 -18.27
CA ALA A 104 -21.42 35.83 -18.00
C ALA A 104 -21.20 37.35 -18.11
N ALA A 105 -20.05 37.85 -17.64
CA ALA A 105 -19.69 39.26 -17.71
C ALA A 105 -19.35 39.73 -19.14
N ALA A 106 -18.75 38.85 -19.96
CA ALA A 106 -18.42 39.14 -21.35
C ALA A 106 -19.65 39.12 -22.29
N LEU A 107 -20.63 38.25 -22.00
CA LEU A 107 -21.80 38.01 -22.84
C LEU A 107 -22.55 39.29 -23.29
N PRO A 108 -22.85 40.29 -22.43
CA PRO A 108 -23.53 41.51 -22.87
C PRO A 108 -22.72 42.37 -23.84
N ALA A 109 -21.39 42.36 -23.75
CA ALA A 109 -20.52 43.16 -24.62
C ALA A 109 -20.37 42.52 -26.00
N ALA A 110 -20.07 41.22 -26.05
CA ALA A 110 -20.07 40.43 -27.28
C ALA A 110 -21.41 40.53 -28.02
N TYR A 111 -22.51 40.49 -27.27
CA TYR A 111 -23.85 40.60 -27.80
C TYR A 111 -24.18 41.96 -28.44
N ARG A 112 -23.78 43.07 -27.79
CA ARG A 112 -23.91 44.42 -28.37
C ARG A 112 -23.09 44.56 -29.65
N ALA A 113 -21.88 43.98 -29.69
CA ALA A 113 -21.06 43.97 -30.89
C ALA A 113 -21.73 43.21 -32.04
N ALA A 114 -22.30 42.03 -31.77
CA ALA A 114 -23.05 41.25 -32.76
C ALA A 114 -24.27 42.00 -33.32
N LYS A 115 -25.08 42.65 -32.47
CA LYS A 115 -26.20 43.50 -32.91
C LYS A 115 -25.75 44.69 -33.76
N ASN A 116 -24.64 45.33 -33.41
CA ASN A 116 -24.07 46.43 -34.18
C ASN A 116 -23.54 45.97 -35.54
N ALA A 117 -22.91 44.79 -35.61
CA ALA A 117 -22.46 44.18 -36.86
C ALA A 117 -23.65 43.91 -37.80
N ALA A 118 -24.68 43.18 -37.34
CA ALA A 118 -25.87 42.90 -38.13
C ALA A 118 -26.59 44.17 -38.63
N ALA A 119 -26.66 45.21 -37.80
CA ALA A 119 -27.21 46.50 -38.21
C ALA A 119 -26.33 47.23 -39.24
N GLY A 120 -25.01 47.08 -39.15
CA GLY A 120 -24.03 47.58 -40.11
C GLY A 120 -24.11 46.88 -41.47
N ASP A 121 -24.15 45.55 -41.47
CA ASP A 121 -24.29 44.73 -42.68
C ASP A 121 -25.58 45.08 -43.43
N ALA A 122 -26.71 45.16 -42.71
CA ALA A 122 -27.98 45.60 -43.29
C ALA A 122 -27.96 47.08 -43.76
N ALA A 123 -27.08 47.93 -43.23
CA ALA A 123 -26.91 49.30 -43.71
C ALA A 123 -26.05 49.38 -44.99
N VAL A 124 -25.02 48.53 -45.10
CA VAL A 124 -24.22 48.37 -46.33
C VAL A 124 -25.08 47.79 -47.44
N GLU A 125 -25.84 46.72 -47.16
CA GLU A 125 -26.70 46.08 -48.16
C GLU A 125 -27.79 47.03 -48.68
N ARG A 126 -28.43 47.81 -47.81
CA ARG A 126 -29.35 48.88 -48.23
C ARG A 126 -28.69 49.93 -49.13
N ARG A 127 -27.43 50.31 -48.87
CA ARG A 127 -26.71 51.25 -49.72
C ARG A 127 -26.41 50.64 -51.10
N ASN A 128 -25.88 49.42 -51.14
CA ASN A 128 -25.60 48.71 -52.38
C ASN A 128 -26.87 48.55 -53.24
N MET A 129 -27.99 48.18 -52.61
CA MET A 129 -29.29 48.13 -53.27
C MET A 129 -29.72 49.50 -53.79
N ASP A 130 -29.69 50.55 -52.98
CA ASP A 130 -30.10 51.89 -53.39
C ASP A 130 -29.26 52.43 -54.56
N GLU A 131 -27.94 52.17 -54.56
CA GLU A 131 -27.04 52.49 -55.68
C GLU A 131 -27.40 51.71 -56.96
N SER A 132 -27.66 50.40 -56.84
CA SER A 132 -28.05 49.58 -58.01
C SER A 132 -29.43 49.93 -58.58
N PHE A 133 -30.42 50.23 -57.73
CA PHE A 133 -31.75 50.67 -58.17
C PHE A 133 -31.70 52.05 -58.84
N ALA A 134 -30.88 52.96 -58.30
CA ALA A 134 -30.64 54.27 -58.92
C ALA A 134 -29.95 54.13 -60.29
N ALA A 135 -28.93 53.28 -60.41
CA ALA A 135 -28.23 53.01 -61.67
C ALA A 135 -29.13 52.33 -62.72
N ALA A 136 -30.03 51.44 -62.29
CA ALA A 136 -30.98 50.74 -63.17
C ALA A 136 -32.24 51.55 -63.50
N GLY A 137 -32.43 52.74 -62.91
CA GLY A 137 -33.64 53.57 -63.10
C GLY A 137 -34.94 52.91 -62.60
N LEU A 138 -34.83 51.95 -61.67
CA LEU A 138 -35.97 51.12 -61.24
C LEU A 138 -36.91 51.90 -60.31
N ASN A 139 -38.21 51.81 -60.59
CA ASN A 139 -39.24 52.61 -59.94
C ASN A 139 -39.41 52.26 -58.44
N SER A 140 -39.82 53.26 -57.66
CA SER A 140 -39.82 53.28 -56.18
C SER A 140 -40.54 52.11 -55.49
N GLY A 141 -41.54 51.50 -56.14
CA GLY A 141 -42.27 50.35 -55.60
C GLY A 141 -41.40 49.10 -55.40
N ALA A 142 -40.50 48.80 -56.34
CA ALA A 142 -39.61 47.63 -56.23
C ALA A 142 -38.56 47.84 -55.12
N ALA A 143 -37.95 49.03 -55.07
CA ALA A 143 -37.02 49.42 -54.01
C ALA A 143 -37.70 49.42 -52.63
N GLY A 144 -38.98 49.81 -52.54
CA GLY A 144 -39.76 49.75 -51.29
C GLY A 144 -39.93 48.34 -50.74
N GLN A 145 -40.28 47.37 -51.60
CA GLN A 145 -40.39 45.95 -51.21
C GLN A 145 -39.03 45.37 -50.81
N ALA A 146 -37.96 45.71 -51.53
CA ALA A 146 -36.61 45.24 -51.24
C ALA A 146 -36.07 45.78 -49.90
N ARG A 147 -36.28 47.07 -49.61
CA ARG A 147 -35.96 47.67 -48.31
C ARG A 147 -36.75 47.07 -47.16
N LEU A 148 -38.02 46.68 -47.40
CA LEU A 148 -38.82 45.96 -46.41
C LEU A 148 -38.24 44.57 -46.13
N ALA A 149 -37.84 43.82 -47.16
CA ALA A 149 -37.22 42.51 -47.01
C ALA A 149 -35.96 42.55 -46.12
N ILE A 150 -35.01 43.46 -46.42
CA ILE A 150 -33.80 43.65 -45.60
C ILE A 150 -34.17 44.04 -44.15
N SER A 151 -35.21 44.84 -43.97
CA SER A 151 -35.66 45.25 -42.63
C SER A 151 -36.29 44.10 -41.85
N THR A 152 -37.04 43.21 -42.51
CA THR A 152 -37.58 41.98 -41.90
C THR A 152 -36.50 40.96 -41.57
N GLU A 153 -35.49 40.83 -42.42
CA GLU A 153 -34.34 39.95 -42.21
C GLU A 153 -33.49 40.43 -41.02
N LEU A 154 -33.19 41.74 -40.95
CA LEU A 154 -32.52 42.33 -39.80
C LEU A 154 -33.32 42.12 -38.51
N LEU A 155 -34.64 42.32 -38.52
CA LEU A 155 -35.49 42.08 -37.35
C LEU A 155 -35.45 40.61 -36.90
N GLY A 156 -35.47 39.67 -37.86
CA GLY A 156 -35.29 38.24 -37.61
C GLY A 156 -33.94 37.92 -36.97
N SER A 157 -32.85 38.46 -37.53
CA SER A 157 -31.48 38.31 -37.00
C SER A 157 -31.35 38.86 -35.57
N LEU A 158 -31.86 40.07 -35.30
CA LEU A 158 -31.84 40.67 -33.96
C LEU A 158 -32.66 39.87 -32.93
N SER A 159 -33.76 39.23 -33.37
CA SER A 159 -34.61 38.36 -32.53
C SER A 159 -33.93 37.01 -32.23
N ALA A 160 -33.32 36.39 -33.24
CA ALA A 160 -32.54 35.16 -33.08
C ALA A 160 -31.34 35.36 -32.15
N LEU A 161 -30.66 36.50 -32.29
CA LEU A 161 -29.64 36.97 -31.36
C LEU A 161 -30.19 37.10 -29.92
N ASP A 162 -31.36 37.69 -29.70
CA ASP A 162 -31.91 37.85 -28.33
C ASP A 162 -32.27 36.50 -27.70
N ALA A 163 -32.76 35.56 -28.51
CA ALA A 163 -32.98 34.18 -28.10
C ALA A 163 -31.67 33.44 -27.76
N GLU A 164 -30.60 33.59 -28.56
CA GLU A 164 -29.30 33.00 -28.24
C GLU A 164 -28.77 33.55 -26.91
N LYS A 165 -28.81 34.87 -26.69
CA LYS A 165 -28.36 35.47 -25.44
C LYS A 165 -29.10 34.89 -24.23
N ALA A 166 -30.41 34.70 -24.33
CA ALA A 166 -31.21 34.08 -23.27
C ALA A 166 -30.81 32.61 -23.03
N ALA A 167 -30.60 31.84 -24.10
CA ALA A 167 -30.13 30.46 -24.03
C ALA A 167 -28.74 30.34 -23.38
N ARG A 168 -27.78 31.20 -23.76
CA ARG A 168 -26.43 31.25 -23.15
C ARG A 168 -26.47 31.58 -21.66
N ALA A 169 -27.29 32.56 -21.26
CA ALA A 169 -27.44 32.90 -19.85
C ALA A 169 -28.07 31.75 -19.02
N ALA A 170 -29.03 31.02 -19.61
CA ALA A 170 -29.62 29.83 -18.99
C ALA A 170 -28.61 28.66 -18.88
N ASP A 171 -27.82 28.42 -19.93
CA ASP A 171 -26.75 27.41 -19.97
C ASP A 171 -25.67 27.67 -18.91
N ILE A 172 -25.15 28.90 -18.80
CA ILE A 172 -24.21 29.29 -17.73
C ILE A 172 -24.80 29.02 -16.33
N SER A 173 -26.10 29.35 -16.14
CA SER A 173 -26.80 29.12 -14.87
C SER A 173 -26.98 27.63 -14.55
N ALA A 174 -27.25 26.80 -15.57
CA ALA A 174 -27.33 25.35 -15.45
C ALA A 174 -25.95 24.74 -15.11
N ARG A 175 -24.88 25.18 -15.79
CA ARG A 175 -23.50 24.75 -15.51
C ARG A 175 -23.05 25.11 -14.10
N ARG A 176 -23.35 26.31 -13.60
CA ARG A 176 -23.09 26.70 -12.20
C ARG A 176 -23.81 25.77 -11.20
N THR A 177 -25.04 25.37 -11.52
CA THR A 177 -25.82 24.43 -10.69
C THR A 177 -25.23 23.03 -10.72
N ALA A 178 -24.81 22.54 -11.89
CA ALA A 178 -24.14 21.26 -12.06
C ALA A 178 -22.81 21.22 -11.30
N ALA A 179 -21.97 22.26 -11.44
CA ALA A 179 -20.71 22.40 -10.71
C ALA A 179 -20.87 22.30 -9.18
N MET A 180 -21.90 22.94 -8.61
CA MET A 180 -22.21 22.82 -7.18
C MET A 180 -22.63 21.39 -6.79
N SER A 181 -23.38 20.70 -7.65
CA SER A 181 -23.78 19.30 -7.41
C SER A 181 -22.58 18.34 -7.50
N GLU A 182 -21.71 18.55 -8.49
CA GLU A 182 -20.48 17.79 -8.72
C GLU A 182 -19.49 17.99 -7.56
N TYR A 183 -19.25 19.23 -7.15
CA TYR A 183 -18.40 19.56 -5.99
C TYR A 183 -18.87 18.86 -4.70
N ARG A 184 -20.17 18.91 -4.40
CA ARG A 184 -20.76 18.22 -3.23
C ARG A 184 -20.58 16.69 -3.31
N SER A 185 -20.76 16.11 -4.49
CA SER A 185 -20.56 14.67 -4.72
C SER A 185 -19.08 14.28 -4.59
N ALA A 186 -18.17 15.08 -5.13
CA ALA A 186 -16.73 14.88 -5.05
C ALA A 186 -16.22 14.99 -3.61
N ILE A 187 -16.70 15.95 -2.81
CA ILE A 187 -16.41 16.05 -1.37
C ILE A 187 -16.83 14.76 -0.65
N ALA A 188 -18.07 14.30 -0.85
CA ALA A 188 -18.58 13.11 -0.19
C ALA A 188 -17.78 11.85 -0.58
N SER A 189 -17.42 11.73 -1.86
CA SER A 189 -16.59 10.62 -2.38
C SER A 189 -15.17 10.65 -1.80
N ALA A 190 -14.51 11.82 -1.77
CA ALA A 190 -13.16 11.97 -1.23
C ALA A 190 -13.09 11.67 0.27
N ILE A 191 -14.10 12.07 1.04
CA ILE A 191 -14.21 11.73 2.47
C ILE A 191 -14.37 10.22 2.65
N ALA A 192 -15.32 9.59 1.93
CA ALA A 192 -15.59 8.16 2.06
C ALA A 192 -14.39 7.28 1.65
N GLN A 193 -13.65 7.67 0.60
CA GLN A 193 -12.42 6.99 0.19
C GLN A 193 -11.34 7.10 1.26
N ASN A 194 -11.05 8.31 1.74
CA ASN A 194 -10.05 8.56 2.77
C ASN A 194 -10.36 7.82 4.09
N GLU A 195 -11.62 7.81 4.53
CA GLU A 195 -12.05 7.08 5.74
C GLU A 195 -11.95 5.55 5.56
N THR A 196 -12.24 5.03 4.36
CA THR A 196 -12.08 3.59 4.04
C THR A 196 -10.61 3.16 4.03
N GLU A 197 -9.72 3.98 3.46
CA GLU A 197 -8.28 3.71 3.43
C GLU A 197 -7.67 3.81 4.84
N ARG A 198 -8.04 4.84 5.62
CA ARG A 198 -7.66 4.97 7.04
C ARG A 198 -8.07 3.74 7.85
N ALA A 199 -9.29 3.24 7.65
CA ALA A 199 -9.77 2.05 8.36
C ALA A 199 -8.96 0.79 8.02
N ARG A 200 -8.52 0.63 6.77
CA ARG A 200 -7.63 -0.48 6.37
C ARG A 200 -6.24 -0.34 6.98
N ALA A 201 -5.62 0.84 6.89
CA ALA A 201 -4.30 1.08 7.47
C ALA A 201 -4.27 0.87 9.00
N LEU A 202 -5.30 1.34 9.71
CA LEU A 202 -5.46 1.10 11.15
C LEU A 202 -5.70 -0.38 11.48
N TYR A 203 -6.41 -1.13 10.62
CA TYR A 203 -6.59 -2.57 10.79
C TYR A 203 -5.27 -3.35 10.57
N GLU A 204 -4.52 -3.02 9.52
CA GLU A 204 -3.20 -3.61 9.23
C GLU A 204 -2.21 -3.33 10.37
N GLU A 205 -2.19 -2.11 10.92
CA GLU A 205 -1.39 -1.75 12.09
C GLU A 205 -1.83 -2.51 13.36
N ALA A 206 -3.14 -2.63 13.60
CA ALA A 206 -3.66 -3.40 14.73
C ALA A 206 -3.27 -4.88 14.65
N VAL A 207 -3.31 -5.49 13.47
CA VAL A 207 -2.84 -6.88 13.24
C VAL A 207 -1.33 -7.00 13.44
N ARG A 208 -0.53 -6.03 12.97
CA ARG A 208 0.93 -6.00 13.19
C ARG A 208 1.29 -5.91 14.68
N VAL A 209 0.55 -5.10 15.43
CA VAL A 209 0.72 -4.95 16.87
C VAL A 209 0.32 -6.24 17.60
N ASP A 210 -0.81 -6.87 17.26
CA ASP A 210 -1.25 -8.15 17.82
C ASP A 210 -0.23 -9.27 17.58
N GLU A 211 0.23 -9.45 16.34
CA GLU A 211 1.24 -10.48 16.03
C GLU A 211 2.55 -10.23 16.80
N SER A 212 2.97 -8.98 17.00
CA SER A 212 4.17 -8.68 17.81
C SER A 212 4.02 -9.06 19.30
N TYR A 213 2.80 -9.02 19.85
CA TYR A 213 2.53 -9.55 21.18
C TYR A 213 2.53 -11.09 21.18
N ARG A 214 1.95 -11.72 20.15
CA ARG A 214 1.94 -13.19 20.00
C ARG A 214 3.35 -13.78 19.82
N GLU A 215 4.23 -13.09 19.10
CA GLU A 215 5.65 -13.44 18.98
C GLU A 215 6.36 -13.31 20.34
N ALA A 216 6.11 -12.22 21.08
CA ALA A 216 6.68 -12.02 22.41
C ALA A 216 6.20 -13.08 23.43
N GLU A 217 4.92 -13.47 23.40
CA GLU A 217 4.37 -14.57 24.21
C GLU A 217 5.06 -15.90 23.88
N GLN A 218 5.21 -16.23 22.58
CA GLN A 218 5.91 -17.44 22.15
C GLN A 218 7.39 -17.44 22.55
N GLU A 219 8.09 -16.30 22.49
CA GLU A 219 9.48 -16.21 22.98
C GLU A 219 9.58 -16.38 24.51
N MET A 220 8.58 -15.94 25.28
CA MET A 220 8.50 -16.19 26.73
C MET A 220 8.21 -17.66 27.04
N GLU A 221 7.28 -18.30 26.34
CA GLU A 221 7.02 -19.75 26.49
C GLU A 221 8.28 -20.57 26.13
N LEU A 222 8.98 -20.19 25.05
CA LEU A 222 10.26 -20.78 24.71
C LEU A 222 11.29 -20.55 25.83
N GLN A 223 11.35 -19.37 26.45
CA GLN A 223 12.22 -19.09 27.60
C GLN A 223 11.91 -20.00 28.81
N GLU A 224 10.65 -20.21 29.16
CA GLU A 224 10.28 -21.15 30.23
C GLU A 224 10.70 -22.59 29.87
N SER A 225 10.48 -23.02 28.63
CA SER A 225 10.91 -24.33 28.15
C SER A 225 12.45 -24.50 28.17
N TYR A 226 13.20 -23.45 27.82
CA TYR A 226 14.66 -23.45 27.86
C TYR A 226 15.15 -23.64 29.31
N LEU A 227 14.57 -22.91 30.27
CA LEU A 227 14.94 -23.02 31.68
C LEU A 227 14.57 -24.38 32.29
N ALA A 228 13.45 -24.98 31.88
CA ALA A 228 13.01 -26.29 32.37
C ALA A 228 13.95 -27.46 31.95
N VAL A 229 14.53 -27.40 30.75
CA VAL A 229 15.34 -28.50 30.18
C VAL A 229 16.85 -28.37 30.47
N LEU A 230 17.32 -27.18 30.88
CA LEU A 230 18.71 -26.96 31.35
C LEU A 230 19.26 -28.02 32.34
N PRO A 231 18.57 -28.39 33.43
CA PRO A 231 19.08 -29.38 34.39
C PRO A 231 19.26 -30.78 33.76
N GLU A 232 18.37 -31.18 32.86
CA GLU A 232 18.45 -32.48 32.18
C GLU A 232 19.64 -32.54 31.21
N ILE A 233 19.82 -31.50 30.39
CA ILE A 233 20.97 -31.40 29.48
C ILE A 233 22.28 -31.33 30.27
N THR A 234 22.31 -30.57 31.37
CA THR A 234 23.49 -30.48 32.24
C THR A 234 23.86 -31.84 32.82
N ALA A 235 22.87 -32.63 33.27
CA ALA A 235 23.11 -33.99 33.75
C ALA A 235 23.64 -34.92 32.64
N ALA A 236 23.08 -34.86 31.43
CA ALA A 236 23.50 -35.67 30.29
C ALA A 236 24.92 -35.33 29.80
N VAL A 237 25.27 -34.05 29.74
CA VAL A 237 26.60 -33.53 29.32
C VAL A 237 27.69 -33.79 30.37
N SER A 238 27.28 -33.95 31.63
CA SER A 238 28.18 -34.22 32.77
C SER A 238 28.36 -35.71 33.07
N ALA A 239 27.57 -36.58 32.45
CA ALA A 239 27.65 -38.02 32.67
C ALA A 239 28.94 -38.57 32.04
N PRO A 240 29.79 -39.28 32.80
CA PRO A 240 31.00 -39.87 32.24
C PRO A 240 30.62 -40.91 31.19
N ALA A 241 31.22 -40.82 30.01
CA ALA A 241 30.98 -41.80 28.96
C ALA A 241 31.39 -43.20 29.47
N VAL A 242 30.42 -44.11 29.65
CA VAL A 242 30.71 -45.49 30.07
C VAL A 242 31.59 -46.13 29.00
N ARG A 243 32.87 -46.24 29.33
CA ARG A 243 33.95 -46.66 28.42
C ARG A 243 33.79 -48.14 28.06
N SER A 244 32.95 -48.41 27.07
CA SER A 244 32.88 -49.69 26.38
C SER A 244 34.24 -49.98 25.72
N GLY A 245 35.03 -50.84 26.35
CA GLY A 245 36.35 -51.23 25.86
C GLY A 245 36.59 -52.72 26.12
N GLY A 246 36.63 -53.51 25.05
CA GLY A 246 37.00 -54.93 25.10
C GLY A 246 36.25 -55.80 24.10
N GLY A 247 36.82 -55.98 22.91
CA GLY A 247 36.21 -56.70 21.81
C GLY A 247 35.84 -58.17 22.08
N GLY A 248 34.74 -58.60 21.46
CA GLY A 248 34.35 -60.00 21.33
C GLY A 248 33.79 -60.26 19.92
N MET A 249 34.58 -60.94 19.07
CA MET A 249 34.12 -61.42 17.76
C MET A 249 33.05 -62.50 17.96
N ALA A 250 31.78 -62.16 17.74
CA ALA A 250 30.67 -63.12 17.68
C ALA A 250 29.93 -62.99 16.34
N ARG A 251 30.21 -63.95 15.44
CA ARG A 251 29.68 -64.01 14.07
C ARG A 251 28.31 -64.67 14.04
N ALA A 252 27.25 -63.87 13.89
CA ALA A 252 25.91 -64.29 13.47
C ALA A 252 25.12 -63.03 13.07
N SER A 253 24.33 -62.93 12.02
CA SER A 253 23.99 -63.74 10.86
C SER A 253 22.91 -62.92 10.13
N GLN A 254 22.99 -62.76 8.81
CA GLN A 254 21.93 -62.08 8.04
C GLN A 254 20.59 -62.82 8.21
N PRO A 255 19.45 -62.12 8.33
CA PRO A 255 18.20 -62.58 7.77
C PRO A 255 18.11 -62.12 6.30
N ALA A 256 18.06 -63.07 5.38
CA ALA A 256 17.85 -62.80 3.96
C ALA A 256 16.41 -62.35 3.68
N ARG A 257 16.19 -61.77 2.48
CA ARG A 257 14.88 -61.34 1.97
C ARG A 257 13.93 -62.51 1.72
N SER A 258 12.64 -62.27 1.95
CA SER A 258 11.52 -62.85 1.18
C SER A 258 10.33 -61.88 1.21
N THR A 259 10.08 -61.00 0.24
CA THR A 259 9.47 -61.21 -1.10
C THR A 259 8.04 -61.76 -1.12
N SER A 260 7.06 -60.86 -1.16
CA SER A 260 5.87 -60.83 -2.07
C SER A 260 4.84 -59.82 -1.51
N ALA A 261 4.01 -59.11 -2.28
CA ALA A 261 3.73 -59.17 -3.71
C ALA A 261 3.60 -57.78 -4.38
N ALA A 262 3.56 -57.84 -5.73
CA ALA A 262 3.14 -56.86 -6.73
C ALA A 262 1.87 -56.03 -6.36
N GLN A 263 1.52 -54.90 -7.00
CA GLN A 263 1.57 -54.45 -8.41
C GLN A 263 1.78 -52.90 -8.48
N ALA A 264 2.44 -52.28 -9.46
CA ALA A 264 1.96 -51.97 -10.83
C ALA A 264 0.54 -51.33 -10.85
N VAL A 265 0.21 -50.21 -11.52
CA VAL A 265 0.82 -49.52 -12.68
C VAL A 265 0.11 -48.15 -12.93
N ARG A 266 0.63 -47.29 -13.86
CA ARG A 266 0.02 -46.09 -14.53
C ARG A 266 -0.01 -44.70 -13.83
N THR A 267 0.89 -43.83 -14.29
CA THR A 267 0.58 -42.47 -14.82
C THR A 267 -0.19 -42.58 -16.16
N PRO A 268 -0.99 -41.59 -16.65
CA PRO A 268 -0.60 -40.19 -17.03
C PRO A 268 -1.59 -39.11 -16.52
N GLY A 269 -1.49 -37.80 -16.78
CA GLY A 269 -0.48 -36.95 -17.45
C GLY A 269 -1.09 -35.64 -17.99
N GLY A 270 -0.27 -34.57 -18.12
CA GLY A 270 -0.65 -33.24 -18.68
C GLY A 270 -1.34 -32.29 -17.68
N GLY A 271 -1.14 -30.97 -17.69
CA GLY A 271 -0.25 -30.05 -18.43
C GLY A 271 -0.50 -28.63 -17.89
N GLY A 272 0.38 -27.63 -17.92
CA GLY A 272 1.58 -27.45 -18.74
C GLY A 272 1.40 -26.29 -19.73
N GLY A 273 1.45 -25.03 -19.28
CA GLY A 273 1.33 -23.88 -20.19
C GLY A 273 1.21 -22.49 -19.56
N ARG A 274 2.34 -21.84 -19.28
CA ARG A 274 2.41 -20.36 -19.16
C ARG A 274 2.61 -19.77 -20.55
N ARG A 275 1.84 -18.76 -20.96
CA ARG A 275 2.30 -17.70 -21.88
C ARG A 275 1.69 -16.35 -21.51
N PHE A 276 2.56 -15.37 -21.36
CA PHE A 276 2.23 -13.96 -21.52
C PHE A 276 1.95 -13.72 -23.02
N ASP A 277 1.01 -12.84 -23.32
CA ASP A 277 1.09 -11.90 -24.44
C ASP A 277 0.24 -10.66 -24.12
N ALA A 278 0.53 -9.54 -24.78
CA ALA A 278 0.07 -8.20 -24.40
C ALA A 278 -0.98 -7.61 -25.36
N ILE A 279 -1.37 -6.36 -25.10
CA ILE A 279 -2.12 -5.43 -25.98
C ILE A 279 -3.66 -5.62 -25.99
N MET A 280 -4.39 -4.82 -25.20
CA MET A 280 -5.02 -3.56 -25.64
C MET A 280 -5.32 -2.66 -24.44
#